data_AF-A0A2U1ZV37-F1
#
_entry.id   AF-A0A2U1ZV37-F1
#
_cell.length_a   1.000
_cell.length_b   1.000
_cell.length_c   1.000
_cell.angle_alpha   90.00
_cell.angle_beta   90.00
_cell.angle_gamma   90.00
#
_symmetry.space_group_name_H-M   'P 1'
#
loop_
_entity.id
_entity.type
_entity.pdbx_description
1 polymer ?
#
loop_
_entity_poly.entity_id
_entity_poly.type
_entity_poly.pdbx_seq_one_letter_code
_entity_poly.pdbx_strand_id
1 'polypeptide(L)'
;MTDIDVELDDLRTISTVLGDRATTLQGIQVPDGPDAGIVSAVITSLLGQLTTSVGNIASSLTAASESVGRAREYYQLADAEASATLEEIDAAMEDQ
;
A
#
# COMPACT_ATOMS: atom_id res chain seq x y z
N MET A 1 6.69 6.07 27.85
CA MET A 1 6.16 5.88 26.48
C MET A 1 7.18 5.00 25.78
N THR A 2 6.75 3.88 25.21
CA THR A 2 7.61 3.12 24.29
C THR A 2 7.87 4.06 23.13
N ASP A 3 9.13 4.46 22.90
CA ASP A 3 9.48 5.22 21.72
C ASP A 3 9.06 4.38 20.53
N ILE A 4 8.07 4.84 19.77
CA ILE A 4 7.61 4.15 18.58
C ILE A 4 8.61 4.57 17.50
N ASP A 5 9.77 3.93 17.52
CA ASP A 5 10.73 4.02 16.43
C ASP A 5 10.15 3.24 15.26
N VAL A 6 9.80 3.97 14.20
CA VAL A 6 9.16 3.40 13.02
C VAL A 6 10.21 3.20 11.94
N GLU A 7 10.46 1.94 11.62
CA GLU A 7 11.36 1.57 10.53
C GLU A 7 10.76 2.00 9.17
N LEU A 8 11.33 3.06 8.61
CA LEU A 8 10.87 3.67 7.36
C LEU A 8 11.10 2.77 6.14
N ASP A 9 12.11 1.90 6.20
CA ASP A 9 12.37 0.93 5.14
C ASP A 9 11.36 -0.23 5.15
N ASP A 10 10.83 -0.59 6.32
CA ASP A 10 9.74 -1.55 6.44
C ASP A 10 8.46 -0.97 5.83
N LEU A 11 8.12 0.29 6.13
CA LEU A 11 6.97 0.96 5.51
C LEU A 11 7.12 1.05 3.99
N ARG A 12 8.32 1.37 3.49
CA ARG A 12 8.62 1.37 2.05
C ARG A 12 8.44 -0.01 1.43
N THR A 13 8.94 -1.05 2.10
CA THR A 13 8.83 -2.43 1.62
C THR A 13 7.38 -2.85 1.56
N ILE A 14 6.60 -2.56 2.60
CA ILE A 14 5.16 -2.86 2.64
C ILE A 14 4.42 -2.13 1.53
N SER A 15 4.61 -0.82 1.35
CA SER A 15 3.91 -0.06 0.31
C SER A 15 4.24 -0.58 -1.09
N THR A 16 5.52 -0.89 -1.36
CA THR A 16 5.97 -1.46 -2.63
C THR A 16 5.31 -2.82 -2.89
N VAL A 17 5.37 -3.74 -1.92
CA VAL A 17 4.81 -5.09 -2.06
C VAL A 17 3.30 -5.05 -2.28
N LEU A 18 2.57 -4.15 -1.60
CA LEU A 18 1.13 -3.98 -1.81
C LEU A 18 0.82 -3.46 -3.22
N GLY A 19 1.59 -2.48 -3.70
CA GLY A 19 1.48 -1.94 -5.05
C GLY A 19 1.73 -3.01 -6.13
N ASP A 20 2.83 -3.75 -6.01
CA ASP A 20 3.20 -4.81 -6.96
C ASP A 20 2.14 -5.92 -7.03
N ARG A 21 1.58 -6.30 -5.87
CA ARG A 21 0.48 -7.27 -5.80
C ARG A 21 -0.79 -6.73 -6.44
N ALA A 22 -1.13 -5.45 -6.25
CA ALA A 22 -2.27 -4.82 -6.90
C ALA A 22 -2.12 -4.86 -8.44
N THR A 23 -0.94 -4.50 -8.95
CA THR A 23 -0.62 -4.57 -10.39
C THR A 23 -0.70 -6.00 -10.92
N THR A 24 -0.17 -6.97 -10.17
CA THR A 24 -0.25 -8.40 -10.55
C THR A 24 -1.70 -8.86 -10.67
N LEU A 25 -2.56 -8.48 -9.71
CA LEU A 25 -3.99 -8.83 -9.74
C LEU A 25 -4.74 -8.16 -10.90
N GLN A 26 -4.43 -6.90 -11.21
CA GLN A 26 -5.00 -6.19 -12.37
C GLN A 26 -4.61 -6.81 -13.71
N GLY A 27 -3.46 -7.47 -13.77
CA GLY A 27 -2.99 -8.19 -14.95
C GLY A 27 -3.62 -9.57 -15.16
N ILE A 28 -4.44 -10.06 -14.22
CA ILE A 28 -5.09 -11.36 -14.37
C ILE A 28 -6.12 -11.28 -15.49
N GLN A 29 -5.95 -12.15 -16.50
CA GLN A 29 -6.92 -12.34 -17.58
C GLN A 29 -7.72 -13.61 -17.32
N VAL A 30 -9.04 -13.50 -17.35
CA VAL A 30 -9.94 -14.66 -17.37
C VAL A 30 -10.21 -15.08 -18.82
N PRO A 31 -10.39 -16.39 -19.08
CA PRO A 31 -10.75 -16.87 -20.42
C PRO A 31 -12.08 -16.29 -20.90
N ASP A 32 -12.13 -15.85 -22.15
CA ASP A 32 -13.37 -15.42 -22.79
C ASP A 32 -14.27 -16.62 -23.06
N GLY A 33 -15.51 -16.56 -22.57
CA GLY A 33 -16.63 -17.40 -23.00
C GLY A 33 -16.31 -18.90 -23.14
N PRO A 34 -16.03 -19.62 -22.03
CA PRO A 34 -15.71 -21.03 -22.09
C PRO A 34 -16.85 -21.83 -22.73
N ASP A 35 -16.54 -22.56 -23.79
CA ASP A 35 -17.50 -23.47 -24.43
C ASP A 35 -17.59 -24.79 -23.63
N ALA A 36 -18.46 -24.76 -22.62
CA ALA A 36 -18.78 -25.90 -21.78
C ALA A 36 -20.23 -26.40 -22.03
N GLY A 37 -20.79 -26.12 -23.20
CA GLY A 37 -22.17 -26.49 -23.54
C GLY A 37 -23.20 -25.87 -22.58
N ILE A 38 -24.04 -26.69 -21.96
CA ILE A 38 -25.16 -26.21 -21.13
C ILE A 38 -24.73 -25.43 -19.88
N VAL A 39 -23.48 -25.60 -19.42
CA VAL A 39 -22.97 -24.89 -18.22
C VAL A 39 -22.19 -23.63 -18.54
N SER A 40 -21.98 -23.27 -19.81
CA SER A 40 -21.20 -22.09 -20.22
C SER A 40 -21.69 -20.79 -19.58
N ALA A 41 -23.00 -20.63 -19.41
CA ALA A 41 -23.59 -19.45 -18.76
C ALA A 41 -23.19 -19.34 -17.27
N VAL A 42 -23.17 -20.47 -16.55
CA VAL A 42 -22.79 -20.50 -15.14
C VAL A 42 -21.31 -20.22 -14.99
N ILE A 43 -20.46 -20.84 -15.81
CA ILE A 43 -19.01 -20.60 -15.76
C ILE A 43 -18.69 -19.15 -16.09
N THR A 44 -19.32 -18.58 -17.13
CA THR A 44 -19.17 -17.16 -17.47
C THR A 44 -19.57 -16.25 -16.30
N SER A 45 -20.66 -16.57 -15.60
CA SER A 45 -21.08 -15.80 -14.41
C SER A 45 -20.04 -15.88 -13.28
N LEU A 46 -19.51 -17.07 -12.99
CA LEU A 46 -18.48 -17.26 -11.96
C LEU A 46 -17.17 -16.53 -12.32
N LEU A 47 -16.75 -16.56 -13.59
CA LEU A 47 -15.58 -15.80 -14.07
C LEU A 47 -15.80 -14.29 -13.95
N GLY A 48 -17.01 -13.80 -14.24
CA GLY A 48 -17.37 -12.40 -14.03
C GLY A 48 -17.28 -12.00 -12.55
N GLN A 49 -17.85 -12.80 -11.65
CA GLN A 49 -17.77 -12.57 -10.20
C GLN A 49 -16.33 -12.59 -9.69
N LEU A 50 -15.52 -13.54 -10.16
CA LEU A 50 -14.10 -13.63 -9.84
C LEU A 50 -13.35 -12.36 -10.30
N THR A 51 -13.60 -11.91 -11.53
CA THR A 51 -12.98 -10.70 -12.10
C THR A 51 -13.32 -9.46 -11.27
N THR A 52 -14.60 -9.29 -10.89
CA THR A 52 -15.02 -8.21 -10.01
C THR A 52 -14.34 -8.29 -8.64
N SER A 53 -14.27 -9.48 -8.04
CA SER A 53 -13.64 -9.68 -6.73
C SER A 53 -12.14 -9.35 -6.78
N VAL A 54 -11.43 -9.83 -7.79
CA VAL A 54 -10.01 -9.51 -8.02
C VAL A 54 -9.79 -8.01 -8.20
N GLY A 55 -10.64 -7.34 -8.98
CA GLY A 55 -10.58 -5.88 -9.16
C GLY A 55 -10.76 -5.10 -7.85
N ASN A 56 -11.70 -5.52 -7.00
CA ASN A 56 -11.92 -4.90 -5.69
C ASN A 56 -10.72 -5.11 -4.75
N ILE A 57 -10.13 -6.30 -4.74
CA ILE A 57 -8.93 -6.60 -3.94
C ILE A 57 -7.76 -5.75 -4.44
N ALA A 58 -7.54 -5.68 -5.75
CA ALA A 58 -6.47 -4.88 -6.32
C ALA A 58 -6.60 -3.40 -5.95
N SER A 59 -7.80 -2.82 -6.08
CA SER A 59 -8.09 -1.45 -5.66
C SER A 59 -7.80 -1.22 -4.16
N SER A 60 -8.20 -2.17 -3.32
CA SER A 60 -7.94 -2.10 -1.87
C SER A 60 -6.45 -2.15 -1.54
N LEU A 61 -5.68 -2.98 -2.27
CA LEU A 61 -4.23 -3.07 -2.12
C LEU A 61 -3.53 -1.78 -2.58
N THR A 62 -3.99 -1.15 -3.67
CA THR A 62 -3.51 0.17 -4.10
C THR A 62 -3.74 1.22 -3.03
N ALA A 63 -4.97 1.31 -2.49
CA ALA A 63 -5.28 2.27 -1.43
C ALA A 63 -4.44 2.02 -0.16
N ALA A 64 -4.21 0.75 0.20
CA ALA A 64 -3.35 0.41 1.33
C ALA A 64 -1.88 0.79 1.08
N SER A 65 -1.37 0.54 -0.13
CA SER A 65 -0.02 0.96 -0.54
C SER A 65 0.18 2.46 -0.39
N GLU A 66 -0.77 3.26 -0.90
CA GLU A 66 -0.75 4.73 -0.78
C GLU A 66 -0.80 5.19 0.68
N SER A 67 -1.66 4.58 1.50
CA SER A 67 -1.77 4.93 2.93
C SER A 67 -0.47 4.65 3.69
N VAL A 68 0.20 3.54 3.41
CA VAL A 68 1.48 3.19 4.04
C VAL A 68 2.59 4.12 3.54
N GLY A 69 2.61 4.45 2.24
CA GLY A 69 3.52 5.44 1.67
C GLY A 69 3.40 6.80 2.36
N ARG A 70 2.16 7.28 2.58
CA ARG A 70 1.90 8.52 3.32
C ARG A 70 2.33 8.45 4.78
N ALA A 71 2.10 7.32 5.46
CA ALA A 71 2.55 7.14 6.83
C ALA A 71 4.08 7.31 6.92
N ARG A 72 4.83 6.73 5.98
CA ARG A 72 6.28 6.91 5.88
C ARG A 72 6.68 8.38 5.71
N GLU A 73 6.01 9.11 4.81
CA GLU A 73 6.26 10.54 4.60
C GLU A 73 6.03 11.36 5.88
N TYR A 74 4.98 11.04 6.65
CA TYR A 74 4.71 11.72 7.93
C TYR A 74 5.79 11.45 8.97
N TYR A 75 6.25 10.21 9.12
CA TYR A 75 7.34 9.89 10.04
C TYR A 75 8.66 10.57 9.64
N GLN A 76 8.96 10.63 8.35
CA GLN A 76 10.14 11.35 7.84
C GLN A 76 10.09 12.84 8.14
N LEU A 77 8.93 13.47 7.96
CA LEU A 77 8.76 14.88 8.27
C LEU A 77 8.89 15.15 9.77
N ALA A 78 8.28 14.30 10.60
CA ALA A 78 8.35 14.41 12.05
C ALA A 78 9.80 14.29 12.57
N ASP A 79 10.59 13.37 12.02
CA ASP A 79 12.00 13.19 12.40
C ASP A 79 12.87 14.40 12.02
N ALA A 80 12.62 14.98 10.84
CA ALA A 80 13.29 16.19 10.39
C ALA A 80 12.93 17.42 11.24
N GLU A 81 11.65 17.58 11.61
CA GLU A 81 11.17 18.67 12.47
C GLU A 81 11.72 18.55 13.89
N ALA A 82 11.75 17.33 14.44
CA ALA A 82 12.34 17.07 15.74
C ALA A 82 13.85 17.37 15.75
N SER A 83 14.58 16.96 14.71
CA SER A 83 16.02 17.24 14.57
C SER A 83 16.30 18.75 14.53
N ALA A 84 15.56 19.51 13.72
CA ALA A 84 15.71 20.96 13.64
C ALA A 84 15.41 21.66 14.97
N THR A 85 14.36 21.21 15.67
CA THR A 85 14.00 21.76 16.99
C THR A 85 15.09 21.52 18.03
N LEU A 86 15.75 20.36 18.00
CA LEU A 86 16.87 20.05 18.91
C LEU A 86 18.10 20.93 18.62
N GLU A 87 18.45 21.13 17.34
CA GLU A 87 19.55 22.03 16.95
C GLU A 87 19.33 23.46 17.46
N GLU A 88 18.10 23.98 17.37
CA GLU A 88 17.74 25.30 17.90
C GLU A 88 17.88 25.39 19.42
N ILE A 89 17.51 24.34 20.14
CA ILE A 89 17.63 24.26 21.61
C ILE A 89 19.10 24.23 22.02
N ASP A 90 19.92 23.42 21.36
CA ASP A 90 21.35 23.28 21.67
C ASP A 90 22.09 24.61 21.43
N ALA A 91 21.81 25.29 20.31
CA ALA A 91 22.36 26.63 20.04
C ALA A 91 21.98 27.65 21.13
N ALA A 92 20.73 27.64 21.60
CA ALA A 92 20.28 28.53 22.66
C ALA A 92 20.90 28.23 24.04
N MET A 93 21.37 27.01 24.27
CA MET A 93 22.07 26.62 25.49
C MET A 93 23.58 26.93 25.43
N GLU A 94 24.21 26.84 24.26
CA GLU A 94 25.64 27.16 24.08
C GLU A 94 25.93 28.67 24.16
N ASP A 95 24.94 29.53 23.88
CA ASP A 95 25.03 30.99 23.98
C ASP A 95 24.86 31.53 25.43
N GLN A 96 24.80 30.67 26.47
CA GLN A 96 24.72 31.02 27.90
C GLN A 96 25.99 30.73 28.69
#